data_AF-A0A0V8JJS0-F1
#
_entry.id   AF-A0A0V8JJS0-F1
#
_cell.length_a   1.000
_cell.length_b   1.000
_cell.length_c   1.000
_cell.angle_alpha   90.00
_cell.angle_beta   90.00
_cell.angle_gamma   90.00
#
_symmetry.space_group_name_H-M   'P 1'
#
loop_
_entity.id
_entity.type
_entity.pdbx_description
1 polymer ?
#
loop_
_entity_poly.entity_id
_entity_poly.type
_entity_poly.pdbx_seq_one_letter_code
_entity_poly.pdbx_strand_id
1 'polypeptide(L)'
;MNTNQAFREDVLEAVSDLSYEELNQKISDDKWTIMQVLEHLYLMEEMIVARVWHQLQNGENKPAEKKQFLFNLEKEWDSQTSSRYPRYRF
;
A
#
# COMPACT_ATOMS: atom_id res chain seq x y z
N MET A 1 13.20 -5.55 -11.58
CA MET A 1 12.80 -4.21 -11.10
C MET A 1 12.13 -4.36 -9.74
N ASN A 2 12.43 -3.46 -8.79
CA ASN A 2 11.73 -3.41 -7.51
C ASN A 2 10.28 -2.96 -7.79
N THR A 3 9.27 -3.69 -7.30
CA THR A 3 7.86 -3.41 -7.58
C THR A 3 7.47 -1.97 -7.22
N ASN A 4 8.00 -1.43 -6.12
CA ASN A 4 7.74 -0.03 -5.71
C ASN A 4 8.33 1.00 -6.67
N GLN A 5 9.44 0.66 -7.34
CA GLN A 5 10.03 1.55 -8.34
C GLN A 5 9.13 1.62 -9.58
N ALA A 6 8.64 0.48 -10.06
CA ALA A 6 7.73 0.44 -11.20
C ALA A 6 6.44 1.23 -10.92
N PHE A 7 5.82 1.07 -9.74
CA PHE A 7 4.64 1.86 -9.38
C PHE A 7 4.90 3.37 -9.34
N ARG A 8 6.10 3.80 -8.91
CA ARG A 8 6.45 5.23 -8.94
C ARG A 8 6.60 5.73 -10.37
N GLU A 9 7.25 4.95 -11.22
CA GLU A 9 7.42 5.26 -12.64
C GLU A 9 6.05 5.39 -13.32
N ASP A 10 5.13 4.43 -13.11
CA ASP A 10 3.77 4.47 -13.66
C ASP A 10 2.99 5.73 -13.23
N VAL A 11 3.09 6.13 -11.95
CA VAL A 11 2.43 7.34 -11.43
C VAL A 11 3.01 8.60 -12.05
N LEU A 12 4.34 8.68 -12.20
CA LEU A 12 5.01 9.84 -12.78
C LEU A 12 4.76 9.94 -14.29
N GLU A 13 4.70 8.82 -14.99
CA GLU A 13 4.33 8.75 -16.41
C GLU A 13 2.89 9.23 -16.62
N ALA A 14 1.96 8.86 -15.74
CA ALA A 14 0.56 9.31 -15.83
C ALA A 14 0.38 10.84 -15.73
N VAL A 15 1.36 11.55 -15.17
CA VAL A 15 1.31 13.01 -15.00
C VAL A 15 2.38 13.76 -15.80
N SER A 16 3.21 13.06 -16.58
CA SER A 16 4.37 13.65 -17.26
C SER A 16 4.01 14.69 -18.31
N ASP A 17 2.82 14.56 -18.90
CA ASP A 17 2.34 15.41 -19.99
C ASP A 17 1.56 16.64 -19.49
N LEU A 18 1.37 16.77 -18.17
CA LEU A 18 0.62 17.87 -17.57
C LEU A 18 1.51 19.07 -17.26
N SER A 19 1.01 20.26 -17.60
CA SER A 19 1.65 21.52 -17.21
C SER A 19 1.51 21.81 -15.71
N TYR A 20 2.31 22.75 -15.21
CA TYR A 20 2.24 23.20 -13.81
C TYR A 20 0.84 23.72 -13.45
N GLU A 21 0.21 24.44 -14.37
CA GLU A 21 -1.14 24.98 -14.20
C GLU A 21 -2.18 23.87 -14.09
N GLU A 22 -2.10 22.86 -14.95
CA GLU A 22 -2.99 21.68 -14.93
C GLU A 22 -2.80 20.85 -13.65
N LEU A 23 -1.55 20.67 -13.20
CA LEU A 23 -1.26 19.97 -11.94
C LEU A 23 -1.85 20.67 -10.71
N ASN A 24 -1.89 22.00 -10.74
CA ASN A 24 -2.43 22.83 -9.64
C ASN A 24 -3.90 23.23 -9.85
N GLN A 25 -4.53 22.76 -10.94
CA GLN A 25 -5.92 23.08 -11.20
C GLN A 25 -6.83 22.41 -10.17
N LYS A 26 -7.65 23.21 -9.50
CA LYS A 26 -8.65 22.73 -8.55
C LYS A 26 -9.99 22.52 -9.26
N ILE A 27 -10.42 21.26 -9.36
CA ILE A 27 -11.68 20.90 -10.04
C ILE A 27 -12.90 21.30 -9.19
N SER A 28 -12.78 21.22 -7.87
CA SER A 28 -13.81 21.65 -6.92
C SER A 28 -13.20 21.89 -5.53
N ASP A 29 -13.87 22.70 -4.69
CA ASP A 29 -13.31 23.12 -3.40
C ASP A 29 -13.03 21.98 -2.41
N ASP A 30 -13.79 20.89 -2.54
CA ASP A 30 -13.71 19.68 -1.72
C ASP A 30 -12.67 18.65 -2.22
N LYS A 31 -12.07 18.87 -3.40
CA LYS A 31 -11.09 17.96 -4.00
C LYS A 31 -9.68 18.51 -3.92
N TRP A 32 -8.73 17.58 -3.85
CA TRP A 32 -7.31 17.89 -3.97
C TRP A 32 -6.92 18.10 -5.43
N THR A 33 -5.93 18.95 -5.66
CA THR A 33 -5.26 19.06 -6.95
C THR A 33 -4.38 17.83 -7.18
N ILE A 34 -3.97 17.59 -8.43
CA ILE A 34 -3.03 16.50 -8.75
C ILE A 34 -1.72 16.71 -7.99
N MET A 35 -1.22 17.95 -7.92
CA MET A 35 -0.01 18.31 -7.18
C MET A 35 -0.12 17.97 -5.68
N GLN A 36 -1.27 18.24 -5.05
CA GLN A 36 -1.51 17.90 -3.63
C GLN A 36 -1.53 16.39 -3.40
N VAL A 37 -2.08 15.61 -4.34
CA VAL A 37 -2.05 14.14 -4.27
C VAL A 37 -0.61 13.64 -4.39
N LEU A 38 0.17 14.15 -5.34
CA LEU A 38 1.58 13.77 -5.52
C LEU A 38 2.43 14.10 -4.28
N GLU A 39 2.26 15.29 -3.70
CA GLU A 39 2.91 15.69 -2.46
C GLU A 39 2.55 14.75 -1.29
N HIS A 40 1.26 14.42 -1.15
CA HIS A 40 0.82 13.50 -0.11
C HIS A 40 1.44 12.11 -0.24
N LEU A 41 1.52 11.57 -1.47
CA LEU A 41 2.18 10.29 -1.74
C LEU A 41 3.66 10.31 -1.37
N TYR A 42 4.37 11.39 -1.73
CA TYR A 42 5.77 11.59 -1.37
C TYR A 42 5.98 11.63 0.15
N LEU A 43 5.20 12.44 0.87
CA LEU A 43 5.31 12.56 2.33
C LEU A 43 4.99 11.24 3.04
N MET A 44 4.02 10.48 2.53
CA MET A 44 3.70 9.15 3.06
C MET A 44 4.85 8.17 2.88
N GLU A 45 5.50 8.19 1.71
CA GLU A 45 6.66 7.35 1.45
C GLU A 45 7.83 7.72 2.37
N GLU A 46 8.18 9.00 2.50
CA GLU A 46 9.22 9.46 3.41
C GLU A 46 8.93 9.04 4.85
N MET A 47 7.69 9.20 5.32
CA MET A 47 7.29 8.81 6.66
C MET A 47 7.49 7.32 6.91
N ILE A 48 7.12 6.47 5.95
CA ILE A 48 7.27 5.01 6.07
C ILE A 48 8.76 4.64 6.12
N VAL A 49 9.56 5.19 5.19
CA VAL A 49 11.01 4.94 5.14
C VAL A 49 11.68 5.41 6.44
N ALA A 50 11.35 6.60 6.93
CA ALA A 50 11.88 7.14 8.18
C ALA A 50 11.55 6.26 9.38
N ARG A 51 10.32 5.75 9.46
CA ARG A 51 9.90 4.83 10.53
C ARG A 51 10.62 3.49 10.46
N VAL A 52 10.76 2.91 9.26
CA VAL A 52 11.50 1.66 9.06
C VAL A 52 12.96 1.86 9.51
N TRP A 53 13.60 2.94 9.07
CA TRP A 53 14.97 3.24 9.44
C TRP A 53 15.14 3.44 10.96
N HIS A 54 14.23 4.21 11.58
CA HIS A 54 14.23 4.41 13.03
C HIS A 54 14.09 3.08 13.79
N GLN A 55 13.21 2.17 13.35
CA GLN A 55 13.06 0.86 13.99
C GLN A 55 14.28 -0.04 13.80
N LEU A 56 14.94 0.02 12.64
CA LEU A 56 16.17 -0.73 12.40
C LEU A 56 17.33 -0.26 13.31
N GLN A 57 17.41 1.04 13.60
CA GLN A 57 18.47 1.61 14.44
C GLN A 57 18.18 1.49 15.94
N ASN A 58 16.92 1.74 16.34
CA ASN A 58 16.56 1.99 17.74
C ASN A 58 15.48 1.03 18.29
N GLY A 59 14.94 0.13 17.47
CA GLY A 59 13.81 -0.72 17.84
C GLY A 59 14.23 -1.92 18.68
N GLU A 60 13.51 -2.17 19.78
CA GLU A 60 13.53 -3.48 20.44
C GLU A 60 12.77 -4.50 19.57
N ASN A 61 13.29 -5.72 19.44
CA ASN A 61 12.58 -6.80 18.75
C ASN A 61 11.33 -7.21 19.55
N LYS A 62 10.21 -6.54 19.28
CA LYS A 62 8.88 -6.91 19.77
C LYS A 62 8.10 -7.49 18.60
N PRO A 63 7.77 -8.79 18.62
CA PRO A 63 6.96 -9.37 17.56
C PRO A 63 5.62 -8.62 17.49
N ALA A 64 5.30 -8.08 16.32
CA ALA A 64 4.03 -7.42 16.09
C ALA A 64 2.89 -8.42 16.34
N GLU A 65 1.87 -8.01 17.10
CA GLU A 65 0.67 -8.83 17.25
C GLU A 65 0.07 -9.09 15.87
N LYS A 66 -0.07 -10.38 15.54
CA LYS A 66 -0.53 -10.83 14.23
C LYS A 66 -1.91 -10.24 13.98
N LYS A 67 -2.03 -9.37 12.97
CA LYS A 67 -3.29 -8.71 12.58
C LYS A 67 -4.36 -9.78 12.34
N GLN A 68 -5.38 -9.82 13.20
CA GLN A 68 -6.37 -10.90 13.30
C GLN A 68 -7.15 -11.15 12.00
N PHE A 69 -7.17 -10.19 11.06
CA PHE A 69 -7.89 -10.30 9.80
C PHE A 69 -7.46 -11.48 8.91
N LEU A 70 -6.16 -11.83 8.87
CA LEU A 70 -5.68 -12.93 8.02
C LEU A 70 -6.11 -14.31 8.54
N PHE A 71 -6.23 -14.46 9.87
CA PHE A 71 -6.58 -15.73 10.49
C PHE A 71 -8.04 -16.14 10.27
N ASN A 72 -8.95 -15.15 10.22
CA ASN A 72 -10.37 -15.42 10.00
C ASN A 72 -10.64 -15.88 8.57
N LEU A 73 -9.96 -15.30 7.58
CA LEU A 73 -10.08 -15.66 6.17
C LEU A 73 -9.58 -17.09 5.87
N GLU A 74 -8.46 -17.50 6.47
CA GLU A 74 -7.91 -18.86 6.33
C GLU A 74 -8.88 -19.92 6.88
N LYS A 75 -9.44 -19.69 8.08
CA LYS A 75 -10.44 -20.58 8.69
C LYS A 75 -11.71 -20.68 7.87
N GLU A 76 -12.14 -19.57 7.28
CA GLU A 76 -13.36 -19.53 6.47
C GLU A 76 -13.17 -20.29 5.14
N TRP A 77 -12.00 -20.17 4.51
CA TRP A 77 -11.62 -20.94 3.33
C TRP A 77 -11.54 -22.45 3.61
N ASP A 78 -10.91 -22.84 4.72
CA ASP A 78 -10.82 -24.25 5.13
C ASP A 78 -12.20 -24.86 5.46
N SER A 79 -13.10 -24.06 6.05
CA SER A 79 -14.47 -24.50 6.33
C SER A 79 -15.29 -24.72 5.05
N GLN A 80 -15.09 -23.88 4.03
CA GLN A 80 -15.81 -23.94 2.76
C GLN A 80 -15.27 -25.03 1.81
N THR A 81 -13.97 -25.32 1.86
CA THR A 81 -13.32 -26.33 1.01
C THR A 81 -13.43 -27.75 1.58
N SER A 82 -13.48 -27.91 2.90
CA SER A 82 -13.68 -29.23 3.54
C SER A 82 -15.06 -29.84 3.30
N SER A 83 -16.07 -29.03 2.95
CA SER A 83 -17.41 -29.53 2.57
C SER A 83 -17.49 -29.97 1.11
N ARG A 84 -16.54 -29.56 0.25
CA ARG A 84 -16.64 -29.75 -1.21
C ARG A 84 -15.77 -30.88 -1.76
N TYR A 85 -14.72 -31.28 -1.06
CA TYR A 85 -13.89 -32.44 -1.43
C TYR A 85 -13.37 -33.18 -0.19
N PRO A 86 -13.87 -34.39 0.14
CA PRO A 86 -13.20 -35.22 1.13
C PRO A 86 -11.86 -35.68 0.55
N ARG A 87 -10.75 -35.26 1.17
CA ARG A 87 -9.39 -35.68 0.81
C ARG A 87 -9.32 -37.20 0.72
N TYR A 88 -9.03 -37.75 -0.47
CA TYR A 88 -8.59 -39.14 -0.60
C TYR A 88 -7.24 -39.28 0.10
N ARG A 89 -7.21 -40.08 1.17
CA ARG A 89 -6.00 -40.60 1.78
C ARG A 89 -5.47 -41.70 0.85
N PHE A 90 -4.25 -41.54 0.35
CA PHE A 90 -3.42 -42.66 -0.06
C PHE A 90 -2.65 -43.17 1.16
#